data_AF-A0A4R3PPW7-F1
#
_entry.id   AF-A0A4R3PPW7-F1
#
_cell.length_a   1.000
_cell.length_b   1.000
_cell.length_c   1.000
_cell.angle_alpha   90.00
_cell.angle_beta   90.00
_cell.angle_gamma   90.00
#
_symmetry.space_group_name_H-M   'P 1'
#
loop_
_entity.id
_entity.type
_entity.pdbx_description
1 polymer ?
#
loop_
_entity_poly.entity_id
_entity_poly.type
_entity_poly.pdbx_seq_one_letter_code
_entity_poly.pdbx_strand_id
1 'polypeptide(L)'
;MAAITAEPGTYNIVDDDPLRVSEWMPAFARWVDAPELPRISVADALAVAGEEAVFYHTRLTGASNARAKAKLGFKPRRLLWADSVR
;
A
#
# COMPACT_ATOMS: atom_id res chain seq x y z
N MET A 1 16.62 -16.47 7.34
CA MET A 1 16.69 -17.87 6.87
C MET A 1 15.59 -18.23 5.87
N ALA A 2 14.34 -17.79 6.03
CA ALA A 2 13.25 -18.11 5.09
C ALA A 2 13.56 -17.85 3.60
N ALA A 3 14.27 -16.76 3.27
CA ALA A 3 14.69 -16.48 1.88
C ALA A 3 15.58 -17.56 1.26
N ILE A 4 16.25 -18.37 2.09
CA ILE A 4 17.16 -19.46 1.66
C ILE A 4 16.47 -20.82 1.79
N THR A 5 15.63 -21.00 2.82
CA THR A 5 15.11 -22.32 3.22
C THR A 5 13.64 -22.56 2.89
N ALA A 6 12.90 -21.55 2.43
CA ALA A 6 11.48 -21.70 2.13
C ALA A 6 11.24 -22.55 0.88
N GLU A 7 10.10 -23.25 0.87
CA GLU A 7 9.61 -23.94 -0.32
C GLU A 7 9.44 -22.95 -1.49
N PRO A 8 9.88 -23.30 -2.72
CA PRO A 8 9.67 -22.46 -3.89
C PRO A 8 8.19 -22.12 -4.11
N GLY A 9 7.93 -20.90 -4.56
CA GLY A 9 6.59 -20.43 -4.91
C GLY A 9 6.42 -18.93 -4.75
N THR A 10 5.20 -18.45 -5.04
CA THR A 10 4.85 -17.04 -4.93
C THR A 10 4.33 -16.72 -3.53
N TYR A 11 4.88 -15.68 -2.91
CA TYR A 11 4.49 -15.16 -1.62
C TYR A 11 4.33 -13.64 -1.73
N ASN A 12 3.16 -13.11 -1.37
CA ASN A 12 2.99 -11.66 -1.26
C ASN A 12 3.60 -11.18 0.06
N ILE A 13 4.59 -10.29 -0.04
CA ILE A 13 5.24 -9.64 1.10
C ILE A 13 4.67 -8.22 1.20
N VAL A 14 3.50 -8.13 1.82
CA VAL A 14 2.73 -6.89 2.01
C VAL A 14 2.26 -6.80 3.46
N ASP A 15 1.90 -5.63 3.94
CA ASP A 15 1.34 -5.47 5.29
C ASP A 15 -0.07 -6.11 5.43
N ASP A 16 -0.69 -5.89 6.58
CA ASP A 16 -1.99 -6.46 6.94
C ASP A 16 -3.18 -5.55 6.63
N ASP A 17 -2.91 -4.28 6.33
CA ASP A 17 -3.90 -3.22 6.36
C ASP A 17 -3.92 -2.55 4.96
N PRO A 18 -4.60 -3.14 3.97
CA PRO A 18 -4.74 -2.51 2.67
C PRO A 18 -5.59 -1.23 2.82
N LEU A 19 -5.00 -0.09 2.46
CA LEU A 19 -5.64 1.23 2.54
C LEU A 19 -5.77 1.86 1.16
N ARG A 20 -6.85 2.61 0.91
CA ARG A 20 -6.97 3.39 -0.32
C ARG A 20 -5.98 4.54 -0.31
N VAL A 21 -5.49 4.94 -1.48
CA VAL A 21 -4.57 6.10 -1.58
C VAL A 21 -5.20 7.39 -1.03
N SER A 22 -6.51 7.56 -1.21
CA SER A 22 -7.26 8.69 -0.64
C SER A 22 -7.28 8.73 0.89
N GLU A 23 -7.02 7.60 1.54
CA GLU A 23 -6.97 7.49 3.00
C GLU A 23 -5.53 7.65 3.49
N TRP A 24 -4.63 6.79 3.01
CA TRP A 24 -3.29 6.70 3.58
C TRP A 24 -2.40 7.89 3.21
N MET A 25 -2.50 8.41 1.99
CA MET A 25 -1.58 9.45 1.52
C MET A 25 -1.75 10.76 2.31
N PRO A 26 -2.98 11.28 2.57
CA PRO A 26 -3.15 12.44 3.44
C PRO A 26 -2.73 12.19 4.89
N ALA A 27 -2.97 10.99 5.43
CA ALA A 27 -2.55 10.65 6.80
C ALA A 27 -1.04 10.60 6.94
N PHE A 28 -0.36 9.96 6.00
CA PHE A 28 1.09 9.92 5.98
C PHE A 28 1.69 11.31 5.81
N ALA A 29 1.13 12.14 4.92
CA ALA A 29 1.56 13.53 4.74
C ALA A 29 1.47 14.33 6.05
N ARG A 30 0.36 14.22 6.79
CA ARG A 30 0.24 14.85 8.12
C ARG A 30 1.24 14.31 9.13
N TRP A 31 1.52 13.02 9.12
CA TRP A 31 2.46 12.40 10.07
C TRP A 31 3.92 12.85 9.86
N VAL A 32 4.29 13.22 8.63
CA VAL A 32 5.62 13.75 8.30
C VAL A 32 5.65 15.28 8.17
N ASP A 33 4.59 15.98 8.58
CA ASP A 33 4.45 17.44 8.44
C ASP A 33 4.66 17.94 6.99
N ALA A 34 4.23 17.16 6.00
CA ALA A 34 4.26 17.56 4.59
C ALA A 34 3.14 18.57 4.28
N PRO A 35 3.30 19.40 3.22
CA PRO A 35 2.24 20.28 2.74
C PRO A 35 0.95 19.54 2.40
N GLU A 36 -0.18 20.25 2.45
CA GLU A 36 -1.47 19.70 2.04
C GLU A 36 -1.43 19.24 0.58
N LEU A 37 -1.93 18.02 0.34
CA LEU A 37 -1.94 17.41 -0.98
C LEU A 37 -3.12 17.97 -1.80
N PRO A 38 -2.89 18.64 -2.95
CA PRO A 38 -3.96 19.12 -3.79
C PRO A 38 -4.74 17.95 -4.39
N ARG A 39 -6.04 18.16 -4.62
CA ARG A 39 -6.88 17.19 -5.33
C ARG A 39 -6.76 17.42 -6.84
N ILE A 40 -6.78 16.32 -7.59
CA ILE A 40 -6.78 16.32 -9.05
C ILE A 40 -7.97 15.49 -9.56
N SER A 41 -8.59 15.92 -10.65
CA SER A 41 -9.65 15.13 -11.30
C SER A 41 -9.06 13.91 -12.01
N VAL A 42 -9.86 12.87 -12.26
CA VAL A 42 -9.39 11.70 -13.03
C VAL A 42 -9.01 12.08 -14.46
N ALA A 43 -9.72 13.04 -15.08
CA ALA A 43 -9.43 13.49 -16.44
C ALA A 43 -8.06 14.21 -16.51
N ASP A 44 -7.79 15.12 -15.56
CA ASP A 44 -6.50 15.80 -15.50
C ASP A 44 -5.37 14.82 -15.15
N ALA A 45 -5.60 13.91 -14.19
CA ALA A 45 -4.64 12.88 -13.82
C ALA A 45 -4.31 11.95 -15.01
N LEU A 46 -5.31 11.59 -15.82
CA LEU A 46 -5.11 10.82 -17.04
C LEU A 46 -4.24 11.57 -18.05
N ALA A 47 -4.47 12.88 -18.22
CA ALA A 47 -3.71 13.71 -19.15
C ALA A 47 -2.24 13.89 -18.73
N VAL A 48 -1.96 14.01 -17.43
CA VAL A 48 -0.60 14.32 -16.94
C VAL A 48 0.20 13.09 -16.49
N ALA A 49 -0.46 12.00 -16.09
CA ALA A 49 0.17 10.82 -15.49
C ALA A 49 -0.22 9.49 -16.16
N GLY A 50 -1.20 9.49 -17.08
CA GLY A 50 -1.61 8.32 -17.84
C GLY A 50 -2.51 7.34 -17.10
N GLU A 51 -2.99 6.33 -17.84
CA GLU A 51 -3.96 5.34 -17.34
C GLU A 51 -3.43 4.51 -16.19
N GLU A 52 -2.15 4.14 -16.23
CA GLU A 52 -1.49 3.33 -15.21
C GLU A 52 -1.55 4.03 -13.84
N ALA A 53 -1.20 5.32 -13.78
CA ALA A 53 -1.25 6.09 -12.55
C ALA A 53 -2.67 6.14 -11.97
N VAL A 54 -3.67 6.41 -12.83
CA VAL A 54 -5.08 6.42 -12.42
C VAL A 54 -5.50 5.05 -11.89
N PHE A 55 -5.13 3.96 -12.56
CA PHE A 55 -5.47 2.60 -12.13
C PHE A 55 -4.89 2.28 -10.75
N TYR A 56 -3.58 2.49 -10.54
CA TYR A 56 -2.93 2.18 -9.27
C TYR A 56 -3.48 3.01 -8.10
N HIS A 57 -3.91 4.25 -8.35
CA HIS A 57 -4.42 5.14 -7.30
C HIS A 57 -5.90 4.91 -6.97
N THR A 58 -6.69 4.40 -7.91
CA THR A 58 -8.17 4.38 -7.76
C THR A 58 -8.80 2.98 -7.83
N ARG A 59 -8.11 1.98 -8.38
CA ARG A 59 -8.70 0.66 -8.67
C ARG A 59 -7.89 -0.53 -8.17
N LEU A 60 -6.62 -0.35 -7.82
CA LEU A 60 -5.79 -1.45 -7.33
C LEU A 60 -6.38 -2.02 -6.03
N THR A 61 -6.52 -3.35 -5.97
CA THR A 61 -6.99 -4.05 -4.76
C THR A 61 -5.81 -4.43 -3.87
N GLY A 62 -6.07 -4.56 -2.57
CA GLY A 62 -5.10 -5.12 -1.63
C GLY A 62 -4.70 -6.55 -2.00
N ALA A 63 -3.51 -6.96 -1.54
CA ALA A 63 -3.00 -8.32 -1.69
C ALA A 63 -3.04 -9.06 -0.34
N SER A 64 -3.28 -10.38 -0.36
CA SER A 64 -3.24 -11.21 0.84
C SER A 64 -1.82 -11.70 1.12
N ASN A 65 -1.35 -11.55 2.36
CA ASN A 65 -0.07 -12.09 2.85
C ASN A 65 -0.21 -13.41 3.63
N ALA A 66 -1.40 -14.03 3.65
CA ALA A 66 -1.70 -15.19 4.49
C ALA A 66 -0.71 -16.35 4.29
N ARG A 67 -0.31 -16.62 3.05
CA ARG A 67 0.69 -17.65 2.72
C ARG A 67 2.08 -17.29 3.28
N ALA A 68 2.49 -16.03 3.15
CA ALA A 68 3.78 -15.57 3.66
C ALA A 68 3.84 -15.71 5.19
N LYS A 69 2.76 -15.33 5.89
CA LYS A 69 2.66 -15.53 7.34
C LYS A 69 2.78 -17.00 7.74
N ALA A 70 2.00 -17.87 7.08
CA ALA A 70 1.95 -19.30 7.42
C ALA A 70 3.24 -20.06 7.11
N LYS A 71 3.90 -19.76 5.99
CA LYS A 71 5.04 -20.56 5.48
C LYS A 71 6.40 -19.93 5.75
N LEU A 72 6.48 -18.60 5.84
CA LEU A 72 7.74 -17.88 6.03
C LEU A 72 7.92 -17.37 7.46
N GLY A 73 6.89 -17.50 8.31
CA GLY A 73 6.85 -16.83 9.62
C GLY A 73 6.86 -15.31 9.48
N PHE A 74 6.38 -14.79 8.35
CA PHE A 74 6.37 -13.36 8.06
C PHE A 74 5.48 -12.61 9.07
N LYS A 75 6.04 -11.55 9.66
CA LYS A 75 5.39 -10.70 10.67
C LYS A 75 5.61 -9.25 10.28
N PRO A 76 4.75 -8.66 9.44
CA PRO A 76 4.90 -7.26 9.05
C PRO A 76 4.80 -6.35 10.28
N ARG A 77 5.63 -5.31 10.31
CA ARG A 77 5.53 -4.28 11.36
C ARG A 77 4.37 -3.36 11.04
N ARG A 78 3.58 -3.02 12.05
CA ARG A 78 2.50 -2.04 11.92
C ARG A 78 3.03 -0.66 11.50
N LEU A 79 2.29 -0.01 10.60
CA LEU A 79 2.54 1.37 10.18
C LEU A 79 2.24 2.33 11.35
N LEU A 80 3.23 3.15 11.72
CA LEU A 80 3.13 4.03 12.91
C LEU A 80 2.09 5.14 12.74
N TRP A 81 1.83 5.56 11.50
CA TRP A 81 0.89 6.62 11.15
C TRP A 81 -0.52 6.10 10.87
N ALA A 82 -0.72 4.78 10.76
CA ALA A 82 -1.99 4.19 10.36
C ALA A 82 -3.10 4.32 11.41
N ASP A 83 -2.79 4.70 12.65
CA ASP A 83 -3.82 5.06 13.63
C ASP A 83 -4.64 6.28 13.22
N SER A 84 -4.09 7.15 12.37
CA SER A 84 -4.76 8.38 11.92
C SER A 84 -5.74 8.19 10.76
N VAL A 85 -5.89 6.95 10.26
CA VAL A 85 -6.77 6.56 9.14
C VAL A 85 -7.84 5.54 9.51
N ARG A 86 -7.92 5.16 10.80
CA ARG A 86 -8.95 4.23 11.30
C ARG A 86 -10.08 4.96 12.02
#